data_AF-W3VA67-F1
#
_entry.id   AF-W3VA67-F1
#
_cell.length_a   1.000
_cell.length_b   1.000
_cell.length_c   1.000
_cell.angle_alpha   90.00
_cell.angle_beta   90.00
_cell.angle_gamma   90.00
#
_symmetry.space_group_name_H-M   'P 1'
#
loop_
_entity.id
_entity.type
_entity.pdbx_description
1 polymer ?
#
loop_
_entity_poly.entity_id
_entity_poly.type
_entity_poly.pdbx_seq_one_letter_code
_entity_poly.pdbx_strand_id
1 'polypeptide(L)'
;MSDSHLNMRAPDTLIYNPDVTSAIEENVISKWSFGSHMRPESISQKDRNYHNPNYALQHNATDFEAESSTPFHIFESYGRFQKDKEGIPFTQYRLEALRADSKSGQADSNCIRLMPGRIFTLTHHPIDTMNDRWQVVSSRHQGHVPAVLGDGGAGTTLNSQTQFIPGRNDWRPPYRYKPQADGDEVATVVGPSTEEIYVNKEGAVRVHLHWNRYDAPDDQASCWVRVAQGWNGNGFGFLATPRVGQEVIISYLNGDIDRPIITGCTYNALNRPPLNLPAEKTRTTFRTKTHKGNGFNELRFEDESGSEEVFIHAQRDMNTQVLNDETRNIGHNRTHHIKHDAHLRIDNEYRVQAGNDISLSTGQKLHIKADDALLTQSGNEIHLSSGAKIVIDAGSELTLQAAGHFLKIDAGGITSSAGINFGSGSPGSGSGWGGKLPDRLDKLKQASVVQAEKALTAPLKEICLTCLMKAELNGTAMVIRGQS
;
A
#
# COMPACT_ATOMS: atom_id res chain seq x y z
N MET A 1 -1.49 -29.54 30.63
CA MET A 1 -1.67 -28.55 31.71
C MET A 1 -3.05 -27.99 31.53
N SER A 2 -3.87 -28.03 32.58
CA SER A 2 -5.24 -27.53 32.50
C SER A 2 -5.23 -26.03 32.68
N ASP A 3 -5.86 -25.33 31.75
CA ASP A 3 -6.21 -23.92 31.84
C ASP A 3 -7.46 -23.70 32.71
N SER A 4 -8.00 -24.75 33.33
CA SER A 4 -9.08 -24.66 34.31
C SER A 4 -8.78 -25.46 35.57
N HIS A 5 -9.21 -24.97 36.72
CA HIS A 5 -9.16 -25.71 37.99
C HIS A 5 -9.89 -27.07 37.89
N LEU A 6 -10.87 -27.21 37.00
CA LEU A 6 -11.68 -28.42 36.84
C LEU A 6 -10.89 -29.66 36.44
N ASN A 7 -9.74 -29.52 35.78
CA ASN A 7 -8.89 -30.67 35.44
C ASN A 7 -7.67 -30.82 36.38
N MET A 8 -7.65 -30.14 37.53
CA MET A 8 -6.61 -30.32 38.55
C MET A 8 -6.96 -31.47 39.49
N ARG A 9 -5.96 -32.29 39.86
CA ARG A 9 -6.14 -33.38 40.83
C ARG A 9 -6.13 -32.81 42.24
N ALA A 10 -7.07 -33.27 43.07
CA ALA A 10 -7.19 -32.90 44.49
C ALA A 10 -7.01 -34.11 45.45
N PRO A 11 -5.81 -34.76 45.51
CA PRO A 11 -5.66 -35.97 46.30
C PRO A 11 -5.20 -35.74 47.76
N ASP A 12 -4.78 -34.52 48.12
CA ASP A 12 -4.06 -34.29 49.38
C ASP A 12 -4.89 -33.43 50.36
N THR A 13 -5.34 -34.04 51.47
CA THR A 13 -5.88 -33.32 52.63
C THR A 13 -4.75 -33.08 53.62
N LEU A 14 -4.57 -31.83 54.05
CA LEU A 14 -3.55 -31.43 55.01
C LEU A 14 -4.18 -30.80 56.25
N ILE A 15 -3.57 -31.06 57.40
CA ILE A 15 -3.98 -30.52 58.70
C ILE A 15 -3.15 -29.26 58.97
N TYR A 16 -3.80 -28.20 59.41
CA TYR A 16 -3.11 -27.04 59.97
C TYR A 16 -2.68 -27.37 61.40
N ASN A 17 -1.37 -27.42 61.65
CA ASN A 17 -0.81 -27.61 62.98
C ASN A 17 0.36 -26.64 63.20
N PRO A 18 0.20 -25.57 64.00
CA PRO A 18 1.26 -24.60 64.25
C PRO A 18 2.39 -25.15 65.14
N ASP A 19 2.19 -26.27 65.82
CA ASP A 19 3.23 -26.94 66.62
C ASP A 19 3.98 -27.97 65.77
N VAL A 20 5.12 -27.53 65.23
CA VAL A 20 5.98 -28.35 64.36
C VAL A 20 6.65 -29.49 65.11
N THR A 21 6.68 -29.46 66.45
CA THR A 21 7.37 -30.48 67.26
C THR A 21 6.53 -31.73 67.49
N SER A 22 5.21 -31.65 67.33
CA SER A 22 4.28 -32.77 67.46
C SER A 22 3.95 -33.47 66.14
N ALA A 23 4.30 -32.88 65.00
CA ALA A 23 4.01 -33.40 63.66
C ALA A 23 5.15 -34.27 63.09
N ILE A 24 5.39 -35.44 63.70
CA ILE A 24 6.53 -36.31 63.36
C ILE A 24 6.20 -37.31 62.23
N GLU A 25 4.94 -37.74 62.11
CA GLU A 25 4.50 -38.77 61.14
C GLU A 25 3.53 -38.24 60.06
N GLU A 26 3.03 -37.01 60.21
CA GLU A 26 1.98 -36.45 59.35
C GLU A 26 2.48 -35.31 58.47
N ASN A 27 1.84 -35.15 57.29
CA ASN A 27 2.05 -33.98 56.45
C ASN A 27 1.15 -32.84 56.94
N VAL A 28 1.75 -31.75 57.43
CA VAL A 28 1.04 -30.62 58.04
C VAL A 28 1.41 -29.30 57.40
N ILE A 29 0.53 -28.31 57.54
CA ILE A 29 0.83 -26.91 57.30
C ILE A 29 1.06 -26.24 58.67
N SER A 30 2.26 -25.68 58.84
CA SER A 30 2.71 -25.10 60.12
C SER A 30 2.53 -23.59 60.20
N LYS A 31 2.55 -22.92 59.05
CA LYS A 31 2.32 -21.48 58.94
C LYS A 31 1.37 -21.22 57.79
N TRP A 32 0.43 -20.31 58.02
CA TRP A 32 -0.58 -19.91 57.05
C TRP A 32 -0.70 -18.39 57.02
N SER A 33 -0.59 -17.80 55.83
CA SER A 33 -0.94 -16.40 55.58
C SER A 33 -1.83 -16.33 54.35
N PHE A 34 -2.91 -15.57 54.44
CA PHE A 34 -3.85 -15.37 53.34
C PHE A 34 -4.32 -13.91 53.35
N GLY A 35 -4.40 -13.30 52.17
CA GLY A 35 -4.81 -11.92 52.03
C GLY A 35 -5.48 -11.64 50.68
N SER A 36 -6.09 -10.47 50.61
CA SER A 36 -6.74 -9.95 49.41
C SER A 36 -6.04 -8.68 48.93
N HIS A 37 -5.89 -8.54 47.61
CA HIS A 37 -5.33 -7.35 46.96
C HIS A 37 -6.39 -6.70 46.08
N MET A 38 -6.41 -5.37 46.06
CA MET A 38 -7.28 -4.63 45.15
C MET A 38 -6.83 -4.87 43.70
N ARG A 39 -7.73 -5.41 42.88
CA ARG A 39 -7.51 -5.72 41.46
C ARG A 39 -8.67 -5.19 40.62
N PRO A 40 -8.50 -5.03 39.30
CA PRO A 40 -9.58 -4.62 38.42
C PRO A 40 -10.80 -5.56 38.54
N GLU A 41 -11.99 -4.97 38.52
CA GLU A 41 -13.26 -5.70 38.59
C GLU A 41 -13.93 -5.87 37.24
N SER A 42 -13.55 -5.05 36.27
CA SER A 42 -13.97 -5.20 34.90
C SER A 42 -12.90 -4.71 33.92
N ILE A 43 -12.97 -5.23 32.70
CA ILE A 43 -12.12 -4.81 31.59
C ILE A 43 -12.94 -4.68 30.32
N SER A 44 -12.62 -3.68 29.51
CA SER A 44 -13.07 -3.55 28.13
C SER A 44 -11.86 -3.69 27.20
N GLN A 45 -11.91 -4.62 26.25
CA GLN A 45 -10.92 -4.72 25.18
C GLN A 45 -11.52 -4.33 23.84
N LYS A 46 -10.76 -3.61 23.03
CA LYS A 46 -11.16 -3.16 21.69
C LYS A 46 -10.11 -3.47 20.64
N ASP A 47 -10.56 -3.81 19.44
CA ASP A 47 -9.71 -3.91 18.25
C ASP A 47 -10.41 -3.29 17.03
N ARG A 48 -9.75 -3.30 15.87
CA ARG A 48 -10.31 -2.80 14.61
C ARG A 48 -10.16 -3.87 13.53
N ASN A 49 -11.28 -4.21 12.90
CA ASN A 49 -11.32 -5.04 11.71
C ASN A 49 -11.65 -4.15 10.49
N TYR A 50 -10.71 -4.06 9.54
CA TYR A 50 -10.89 -3.20 8.37
C TYR A 50 -11.89 -3.76 7.35
N HIS A 51 -12.27 -5.05 7.41
CA HIS A 51 -13.34 -5.59 6.59
C HIS A 51 -14.73 -5.11 7.07
N ASN A 52 -14.87 -4.79 8.36
CA ASN A 52 -16.11 -4.31 8.98
C ASN A 52 -15.84 -3.04 9.81
N PRO A 53 -15.45 -1.92 9.20
CA PRO A 53 -14.89 -0.75 9.92
C PRO A 53 -15.90 -0.04 10.83
N ASN A 54 -17.20 -0.17 10.57
CA ASN A 54 -18.25 0.41 11.40
C ASN A 54 -18.56 -0.43 12.65
N TYR A 55 -18.13 -1.69 12.67
CA TYR A 55 -18.32 -2.53 13.84
C TYR A 55 -17.32 -2.12 14.92
N ALA A 56 -17.83 -1.84 16.13
CA ALA A 56 -17.00 -1.34 17.22
C ALA A 56 -15.94 -2.35 17.69
N LEU A 57 -16.20 -3.66 17.50
CA LEU A 57 -15.33 -4.78 17.87
C LEU A 57 -14.75 -4.60 19.28
N GLN A 58 -15.67 -4.48 20.25
CA GLN A 58 -15.38 -4.28 21.67
C GLN A 58 -16.08 -5.35 22.49
N HIS A 59 -15.37 -5.89 23.48
CA HIS A 59 -15.91 -6.86 24.44
C HIS A 59 -15.58 -6.42 25.86
N ASN A 60 -16.49 -6.75 26.78
CA ASN A 60 -16.36 -6.42 28.19
C ASN A 60 -16.40 -7.73 28.99
N ALA A 61 -15.58 -7.80 30.04
CA ALA A 61 -15.65 -8.84 31.07
C ALA A 61 -15.76 -8.17 32.44
N THR A 62 -16.58 -8.72 33.31
CA THR A 62 -16.79 -8.24 34.68
C THR A 62 -16.78 -9.44 35.61
N ASP A 63 -16.22 -9.26 36.80
CA ASP A 63 -16.31 -10.29 37.83
C ASP A 63 -17.70 -10.32 38.47
N PHE A 64 -18.28 -11.51 38.60
CA PHE A 64 -19.63 -11.69 39.14
C PHE A 64 -19.69 -11.49 40.67
N GLU A 65 -18.56 -11.53 41.36
CA GLU A 65 -18.44 -11.27 42.82
C GLU A 65 -18.20 -9.78 43.16
N ALA A 66 -18.25 -8.86 42.19
CA ALA A 66 -18.00 -7.44 42.45
C ALA A 66 -19.20 -6.77 43.16
N GLU A 67 -19.03 -6.41 44.44
CA GLU A 67 -20.04 -5.74 45.28
C GLU A 67 -20.01 -4.19 45.15
N SER A 68 -19.09 -3.63 44.37
CA SER A 68 -18.84 -2.18 44.26
C SER A 68 -19.76 -1.48 43.25
N SER A 69 -20.23 -0.27 43.60
CA SER A 69 -21.01 0.59 42.68
C SER A 69 -20.15 1.27 41.60
N THR A 70 -18.83 1.28 41.77
CA THR A 70 -17.86 1.76 40.77
C THR A 70 -16.68 0.79 40.68
N PRO A 71 -16.72 -0.21 39.79
CA PRO A 71 -15.62 -1.15 39.64
C PRO A 71 -14.36 -0.43 39.12
N PHE A 72 -13.19 -0.75 39.68
CA PHE A 72 -11.92 -0.35 39.08
C PHE A 72 -11.83 -0.99 37.68
N HIS A 73 -12.03 -0.16 36.65
CA HIS A 73 -12.18 -0.59 35.25
C HIS A 73 -10.90 -0.34 34.46
N ILE A 74 -10.51 -1.30 33.62
CA ILE A 74 -9.41 -1.15 32.66
C ILE A 74 -9.96 -1.13 31.24
N PHE A 75 -9.46 -0.21 30.40
CA PHE A 75 -9.70 -0.22 28.96
C PHE A 75 -8.38 -0.47 28.23
N GLU A 76 -8.35 -1.48 27.35
CA GLU A 76 -7.19 -1.79 26.51
C GLU A 76 -7.57 -1.77 25.02
N SER A 77 -6.79 -1.02 24.23
CA SER A 77 -6.92 -1.00 22.77
C SER A 77 -5.75 -1.74 22.13
N TYR A 78 -6.09 -2.43 21.04
CA TYR A 78 -5.40 -3.57 20.40
C TYR A 78 -5.54 -4.90 21.14
N GLY A 79 -6.78 -5.33 21.36
CA GLY A 79 -7.13 -6.61 22.02
C GLY A 79 -6.71 -7.89 21.28
N ARG A 80 -6.17 -7.78 20.05
CA ARG A 80 -5.65 -8.88 19.21
C ARG A 80 -6.68 -9.93 18.78
N PHE A 81 -7.90 -9.50 18.54
CA PHE A 81 -8.95 -10.32 17.95
C PHE A 81 -9.54 -9.63 16.71
N GLN A 82 -10.05 -10.42 15.78
CA GLN A 82 -10.67 -9.92 14.54
C GLN A 82 -12.16 -10.27 14.44
N LYS A 83 -12.66 -11.12 15.34
CA LYS A 83 -14.07 -11.53 15.44
C LYS A 83 -14.43 -11.78 16.91
N ASP A 84 -15.74 -11.83 17.16
CA ASP A 84 -16.29 -11.95 18.52
C ASP A 84 -15.95 -13.27 19.20
N LYS A 85 -15.90 -14.36 18.41
CA LYS A 85 -15.62 -15.71 18.90
C LYS A 85 -14.30 -15.78 19.66
N GLU A 86 -13.27 -15.09 19.18
CA GLU A 86 -11.97 -15.01 19.84
C GLU A 86 -11.93 -13.87 20.88
N GLY A 87 -12.57 -12.74 20.61
CA GLY A 87 -12.53 -11.56 21.47
C GLY A 87 -13.17 -11.73 22.85
N ILE A 88 -14.31 -12.42 22.93
CA ILE A 88 -15.01 -12.71 24.20
C ILE A 88 -14.10 -13.48 25.18
N PRO A 89 -13.57 -14.69 24.84
CA PRO A 89 -12.73 -15.43 25.76
C PRO A 89 -11.39 -14.72 26.04
N PHE A 90 -10.80 -14.01 25.09
CA PHE A 90 -9.55 -13.25 25.32
C PHE A 90 -9.73 -12.15 26.37
N THR A 91 -10.87 -11.45 26.31
CA THR A 91 -11.21 -10.40 27.28
C THR A 91 -11.41 -10.99 28.67
N GLN A 92 -12.08 -12.14 28.77
CA GLN A 92 -12.26 -12.88 30.02
C GLN A 92 -10.93 -13.36 30.60
N TYR A 93 -10.07 -14.00 29.79
CA TYR A 93 -8.75 -14.46 30.24
C TYR A 93 -7.86 -13.31 30.69
N ARG A 94 -7.97 -12.14 30.06
CA ARG A 94 -7.24 -10.95 30.48
C ARG A 94 -7.67 -10.47 31.87
N LEU A 95 -8.98 -10.46 32.16
CA LEU A 95 -9.51 -10.14 33.49
C LEU A 95 -9.02 -11.14 34.54
N GLU A 96 -9.12 -12.43 34.24
CA GLU A 96 -8.66 -13.50 35.13
C GLU A 96 -7.15 -13.39 35.42
N ALA A 97 -6.33 -13.04 34.41
CA ALA A 97 -4.90 -12.80 34.60
C ALA A 97 -4.59 -11.58 35.47
N LEU A 98 -5.33 -10.49 35.31
CA LEU A 98 -5.20 -9.29 36.15
C LEU A 98 -5.62 -9.55 37.61
N ARG A 99 -6.51 -10.54 37.83
CA ARG A 99 -7.03 -10.92 39.14
C ARG A 99 -6.39 -12.19 39.71
N ALA A 100 -5.37 -12.76 39.05
CA ALA A 100 -4.81 -14.07 39.37
C ALA A 100 -4.27 -14.19 40.81
N ASP A 101 -3.94 -13.05 41.45
CA ASP A 101 -3.47 -12.95 42.83
C ASP A 101 -4.36 -12.06 43.72
N SER A 102 -5.58 -11.75 43.26
CA SER A 102 -6.55 -10.93 43.99
C SER A 102 -6.88 -11.50 45.37
N LYS A 103 -6.93 -12.84 45.49
CA LYS A 103 -6.99 -13.61 46.73
C LYS A 103 -5.84 -14.61 46.69
N SER A 104 -4.81 -14.44 47.52
CA SER A 104 -3.64 -15.32 47.53
C SER A 104 -3.01 -15.43 48.90
N GLY A 105 -2.24 -16.51 49.12
CA GLY A 105 -1.60 -16.79 50.40
C GLY A 105 -0.30 -17.57 50.29
N GLN A 106 0.39 -17.72 51.41
CA GLN A 106 1.61 -18.51 51.56
C GLN A 106 1.48 -19.50 52.71
N ALA A 107 2.01 -20.71 52.51
CA ALA A 107 2.00 -21.79 53.49
C ALA A 107 3.39 -22.41 53.63
N ASP A 108 3.83 -22.64 54.88
CA ASP A 108 5.00 -23.46 55.18
C ASP A 108 4.55 -24.85 55.60
N SER A 109 5.07 -25.89 54.95
CA SER A 109 4.65 -27.28 55.14
C SER A 109 5.82 -28.24 55.03
N ASN A 110 5.75 -29.39 55.70
CA ASN A 110 6.67 -30.52 55.46
C ASN A 110 6.24 -31.38 54.24
N CYS A 111 5.10 -31.06 53.61
CA CYS A 111 4.57 -31.81 52.47
C CYS A 111 5.21 -31.35 51.16
N ILE A 112 6.02 -32.22 50.54
CA ILE A 112 6.58 -31.96 49.19
C ILE A 112 5.62 -32.25 48.05
N ARG A 113 4.46 -32.84 48.33
CA ARG A 113 3.45 -33.08 47.29
C ARG A 113 2.74 -31.81 46.86
N LEU A 114 2.90 -30.71 47.62
CA LEU A 114 2.43 -29.37 47.28
C LEU A 114 3.26 -28.78 46.13
N MET A 115 2.80 -29.02 44.91
CA MET A 115 3.44 -28.57 43.67
C MET A 115 2.43 -27.83 42.78
N PRO A 116 2.87 -26.88 41.93
CA PRO A 116 2.00 -26.17 40.99
C PRO A 116 1.12 -27.10 40.15
N GLY A 117 -0.14 -26.73 39.98
CA GLY A 117 -1.12 -27.53 39.23
C GLY A 117 -1.84 -28.59 40.07
N ARG A 118 -1.70 -28.55 41.40
CA ARG A 118 -2.48 -29.36 42.34
C ARG A 118 -3.41 -28.50 43.18
N ILE A 119 -4.50 -29.13 43.62
CA ILE A 119 -5.38 -28.61 44.66
C ILE A 119 -5.17 -29.47 45.92
N PHE A 120 -5.14 -28.83 47.08
CA PHE A 120 -5.16 -29.51 48.38
C PHE A 120 -6.33 -28.98 49.21
N THR A 121 -6.77 -29.74 50.19
CA THR A 121 -7.79 -29.31 51.16
C THR A 121 -7.14 -29.05 52.51
N LEU A 122 -7.35 -27.85 53.07
CA LEU A 122 -6.92 -27.53 54.42
C LEU A 122 -8.01 -27.90 55.43
N THR A 123 -7.61 -28.44 56.57
CA THR A 123 -8.51 -28.74 57.69
C THR A 123 -7.90 -28.30 59.02
N HIS A 124 -8.74 -28.17 60.06
CA HIS A 124 -8.33 -27.82 61.44
C HIS A 124 -7.67 -26.43 61.59
N HIS A 125 -7.82 -25.53 60.62
CA HIS A 125 -7.44 -24.13 60.78
C HIS A 125 -8.44 -23.41 61.72
N PRO A 126 -7.98 -22.57 62.68
CA PRO A 126 -8.86 -21.90 63.65
C PRO A 126 -9.92 -20.97 63.03
N ILE A 127 -9.62 -20.39 61.87
CA ILE A 127 -10.57 -19.63 61.06
C ILE A 127 -11.27 -20.60 60.10
N ASP A 128 -12.58 -20.79 60.28
CA ASP A 128 -13.36 -21.80 59.58
C ASP A 128 -13.32 -21.65 58.04
N THR A 129 -13.38 -20.41 57.55
CA THR A 129 -13.33 -20.11 56.10
C THR A 129 -12.01 -20.50 55.43
N MET A 130 -10.95 -20.78 56.20
CA MET A 130 -9.69 -21.28 55.65
C MET A 130 -9.70 -22.79 55.41
N ASN A 131 -10.63 -23.52 56.02
CA ASN A 131 -10.79 -24.98 55.86
C ASN A 131 -11.50 -25.33 54.54
N ASP A 132 -10.90 -24.93 53.42
CA ASP A 132 -11.41 -25.15 52.06
C ASP A 132 -10.30 -25.73 51.15
N ARG A 133 -10.61 -25.82 49.86
CA ARG A 133 -9.71 -26.21 48.79
C ARG A 133 -8.86 -25.02 48.35
N TRP A 134 -7.58 -25.29 48.14
CA TRP A 134 -6.57 -24.32 47.76
C TRP A 134 -5.75 -24.85 46.60
N GLN A 135 -5.58 -24.02 45.57
CA GLN A 135 -4.76 -24.34 44.41
C GLN A 135 -3.34 -23.85 44.63
N VAL A 136 -2.35 -24.72 44.41
CA VAL A 136 -0.93 -24.38 44.44
C VAL A 136 -0.52 -23.68 43.14
N VAL A 137 0.07 -22.48 43.25
CA VAL A 137 0.56 -21.68 42.12
C VAL A 137 2.08 -21.74 42.01
N SER A 138 2.80 -21.69 43.13
CA SER A 138 4.26 -21.84 43.18
C SER A 138 4.66 -22.63 44.42
N SER A 139 5.78 -23.35 44.37
CA SER A 139 6.34 -24.03 45.54
C SER A 139 7.86 -24.02 45.49
N ARG A 140 8.48 -23.85 46.65
CA ARG A 140 9.92 -23.91 46.87
C ARG A 140 10.18 -24.97 47.94
N HIS A 141 10.92 -26.01 47.58
CA HIS A 141 11.34 -27.05 48.51
C HIS A 141 12.79 -26.79 48.96
N GLN A 142 13.04 -26.93 50.26
CA GLN A 142 14.36 -26.83 50.86
C GLN A 142 14.61 -28.06 51.73
N GLY A 143 15.66 -28.81 51.41
CA GLY A 143 16.13 -29.93 52.21
C GLY A 143 17.39 -29.54 53.00
N HIS A 144 17.49 -30.00 54.25
CA HIS A 144 18.67 -29.84 55.09
C HIS A 144 19.08 -31.22 55.63
N VAL A 145 20.35 -31.59 55.42
CA VAL A 145 20.91 -32.90 55.80
C VAL A 145 22.10 -32.69 56.76
N PRO A 146 21.87 -32.74 58.09
CA PRO A 146 22.90 -32.44 59.09
C PRO A 146 24.07 -33.44 59.11
N ALA A 147 23.82 -34.71 58.76
CA ALA A 147 24.78 -35.82 58.88
C ALA A 147 26.07 -35.66 58.06
N VAL A 148 26.09 -34.79 57.04
CA VAL A 148 27.28 -34.49 56.21
C VAL A 148 28.06 -33.28 56.73
N LEU A 149 27.46 -32.45 57.59
CA LEU A 149 28.02 -31.19 58.09
C LEU A 149 28.71 -31.33 59.46
N GLY A 150 28.78 -32.54 60.01
CA GLY A 150 29.38 -32.79 61.34
C GLY A 150 28.50 -32.38 62.52
N ASP A 151 27.26 -31.97 62.27
CA ASP A 151 26.31 -31.52 63.29
C ASP A 151 25.55 -32.74 63.85
N GLY A 152 26.16 -33.41 64.83
CA GLY A 152 25.66 -34.63 65.43
C GLY A 152 24.46 -34.36 66.34
N GLY A 153 23.23 -34.48 65.82
CA GLY A 153 22.02 -34.49 66.65
C GLY A 153 20.69 -34.22 65.95
N ALA A 154 20.70 -33.61 64.76
CA ALA A 154 19.46 -33.30 64.02
C ALA A 154 19.21 -34.29 62.86
N GLY A 155 17.95 -34.69 62.67
CA GLY A 155 17.52 -35.51 61.53
C GLY A 155 17.49 -34.73 60.21
N THR A 156 17.39 -35.43 59.08
CA THR A 156 17.18 -34.78 57.77
C THR A 156 15.80 -34.11 57.75
N THR A 157 15.75 -32.82 57.40
CA THR A 157 14.49 -32.06 57.33
C THR A 157 14.20 -31.61 55.90
N LEU A 158 12.91 -31.52 55.58
CA LEU A 158 12.41 -31.09 54.29
C LEU A 158 11.24 -30.13 54.52
N ASN A 159 11.37 -28.92 53.98
CA ASN A 159 10.37 -27.87 54.10
C ASN A 159 9.94 -27.40 52.70
N SER A 160 8.66 -27.09 52.56
CA SER A 160 8.01 -26.59 51.37
C SER A 160 7.36 -25.25 51.69
N GLN A 161 7.80 -24.19 51.02
CA GLN A 161 7.13 -22.90 51.03
C GLN A 161 6.28 -22.78 49.77
N THR A 162 4.96 -22.68 49.94
CA THR A 162 4.00 -22.78 48.85
C THR A 162 3.15 -21.52 48.75
N GLN A 163 3.00 -20.97 47.55
CA GLN A 163 2.01 -19.93 47.27
C GLN A 163 0.74 -20.56 46.71
N PHE A 164 -0.41 -20.12 47.20
CA PHE A 164 -1.71 -20.67 46.82
C PHE A 164 -2.77 -19.59 46.58
N ILE A 165 -3.85 -20.00 45.91
CA ILE A 165 -5.06 -19.21 45.66
C ILE A 165 -6.30 -20.07 45.97
N PRO A 166 -7.52 -19.51 46.07
CA PRO A 166 -8.73 -20.31 46.22
C PRO A 166 -8.86 -21.37 45.12
N GLY A 167 -9.10 -22.63 45.48
CA GLY A 167 -9.03 -23.74 44.52
C GLY A 167 -10.22 -23.87 43.57
N ARG A 168 -11.14 -22.90 43.56
CA ARG A 168 -12.24 -22.78 42.59
C ARG A 168 -11.99 -21.71 41.53
N ASN A 169 -10.94 -20.91 41.71
CA ASN A 169 -10.61 -19.85 40.78
C ASN A 169 -9.75 -20.42 39.66
N ASP A 170 -10.01 -20.01 38.43
CA ASP A 170 -9.08 -20.29 37.33
C ASP A 170 -7.88 -19.35 37.45
N TRP A 171 -6.69 -19.93 37.44
CA TRP A 171 -5.44 -19.16 37.44
C TRP A 171 -4.95 -18.95 36.01
N ARG A 172 -4.63 -17.70 35.68
CA ARG A 172 -3.97 -17.35 34.42
C ARG A 172 -2.56 -16.83 34.72
N PRO A 173 -1.56 -17.18 33.89
CA PRO A 173 -0.22 -16.63 34.05
C PRO A 173 -0.22 -15.11 33.84
N PRO A 174 0.70 -14.38 34.51
CA PRO A 174 0.91 -12.97 34.24
C PRO A 174 1.17 -12.73 32.74
N TYR A 175 0.63 -11.64 32.23
CA TYR A 175 0.79 -11.27 30.83
C TYR A 175 2.26 -10.99 30.51
N ARG A 176 2.76 -11.69 29.49
CA ARG A 176 4.09 -11.44 28.93
C ARG A 176 3.93 -10.61 27.67
N TYR A 177 4.67 -9.50 27.60
CA TYR A 177 4.73 -8.71 26.39
C TYR A 177 5.33 -9.56 25.26
N LYS A 178 4.67 -9.53 24.10
CA LYS A 178 5.15 -10.16 22.88
C LYS A 178 6.39 -9.43 22.35
N PRO A 179 7.19 -10.09 21.49
CA PRO A 179 8.18 -9.39 20.69
C PRO A 179 7.54 -8.25 19.91
N GLN A 180 8.17 -7.09 19.92
CA GLN A 180 7.79 -5.95 19.10
C GLN A 180 8.81 -5.81 17.97
N ALA A 181 8.38 -5.20 16.87
CA ALA A 181 9.32 -4.80 15.84
C ALA A 181 10.23 -3.69 16.37
N ASP A 182 11.54 -3.83 16.16
CA ASP A 182 12.52 -2.80 16.53
C ASP A 182 12.45 -1.57 15.59
N GLY A 183 11.91 -1.75 14.39
CA GLY A 183 11.73 -0.70 13.39
C GLY A 183 11.06 -1.22 12.13
N ASP A 184 11.03 -0.36 11.11
CA ASP A 184 10.57 -0.72 9.78
C ASP A 184 11.63 -1.56 9.05
N GLU A 185 11.17 -2.49 8.20
CA GLU A 185 12.02 -3.38 7.42
C GLU A 185 11.73 -3.23 5.93
N VAL A 186 12.60 -3.77 5.07
CA VAL A 186 12.31 -3.92 3.63
C VAL A 186 11.94 -5.36 3.30
N ALA A 187 11.03 -5.53 2.35
CA ALA A 187 10.61 -6.83 1.84
C ALA A 187 10.46 -6.78 0.32
N THR A 188 10.49 -7.95 -0.32
CA THR A 188 10.26 -8.08 -1.75
C THR A 188 8.84 -8.53 -2.01
N VAL A 189 8.12 -7.86 -2.91
CA VAL A 189 6.78 -8.29 -3.32
C VAL A 189 6.87 -9.59 -4.10
N VAL A 190 6.04 -10.56 -3.76
CA VAL A 190 6.05 -11.91 -4.34
C VAL A 190 4.66 -12.32 -4.82
N GLY A 191 4.64 -13.34 -5.67
CA GLY A 191 3.44 -13.90 -6.27
C GLY A 191 3.78 -15.11 -7.13
N PRO A 192 2.79 -15.71 -7.82
CA PRO A 192 3.04 -16.84 -8.71
C PRO A 192 4.02 -16.42 -9.82
N SER A 193 4.90 -17.33 -10.24
CA SER A 193 5.95 -17.06 -11.22
C SER A 193 5.44 -16.58 -12.60
N THR A 194 4.16 -16.80 -12.90
CA THR A 194 3.50 -16.38 -14.13
C THR A 194 2.91 -14.97 -14.08
N GLU A 195 2.86 -14.34 -12.90
CA GLU A 195 2.20 -13.05 -12.70
C GLU A 195 3.18 -11.92 -12.39
N GLU A 196 3.03 -10.80 -13.11
CA GLU A 196 3.76 -9.56 -12.82
C GLU A 196 3.10 -8.78 -11.67
N ILE A 197 1.78 -8.96 -11.48
CA ILE A 197 0.97 -8.25 -10.48
C ILE A 197 0.13 -9.30 -9.76
N TYR A 198 0.36 -9.48 -8.46
CA TYR A 198 -0.38 -10.41 -7.63
C TYR A 198 -1.00 -9.69 -6.44
N VAL A 199 -2.30 -9.44 -6.52
CA VAL A 199 -3.03 -8.55 -5.61
C VAL A 199 -4.42 -9.11 -5.30
N ASN A 200 -4.90 -8.92 -4.07
CA ASN A 200 -6.25 -9.32 -3.69
C ASN A 200 -7.29 -8.20 -3.95
N LYS A 201 -8.57 -8.47 -3.65
CA LYS A 201 -9.69 -7.52 -3.81
C LYS A 201 -9.57 -6.20 -3.03
N GLU A 202 -8.68 -6.14 -2.04
CA GLU A 202 -8.44 -4.97 -1.18
C GLU A 202 -7.18 -4.19 -1.58
N GLY A 203 -6.49 -4.58 -2.65
CA GLY A 203 -5.22 -3.96 -3.04
C GLY A 203 -4.02 -4.42 -2.20
N ALA A 204 -4.17 -5.48 -1.39
CA ALA A 204 -3.07 -6.07 -0.62
C ALA A 204 -2.25 -7.04 -1.48
N VAL A 205 -0.95 -7.12 -1.20
CA VAL A 205 0.02 -7.97 -1.90
C VAL A 205 0.63 -9.00 -0.95
N ARG A 206 1.36 -9.98 -1.48
CA ARG A 206 2.22 -10.88 -0.68
C ARG A 206 3.65 -10.36 -0.74
N VAL A 207 4.42 -10.60 0.32
CA VAL A 207 5.82 -10.19 0.42
C VAL A 207 6.69 -11.33 0.95
N HIS A 208 7.96 -11.33 0.60
CA HIS A 208 8.97 -12.17 1.22
C HIS A 208 9.90 -11.28 2.04
N LEU A 209 9.93 -11.52 3.35
CA LEU A 209 10.80 -10.83 4.30
C LEU A 209 12.19 -11.43 4.21
N HIS A 210 13.23 -10.60 4.17
CA HIS A 210 14.59 -11.07 3.87
C HIS A 210 15.20 -11.94 4.97
N TRP A 211 14.68 -11.87 6.20
CA TRP A 211 15.05 -12.77 7.28
C TRP A 211 14.32 -14.13 7.24
N ASN A 212 13.31 -14.29 6.37
CA ASN A 212 12.59 -15.56 6.25
C ASN A 212 13.48 -16.60 5.54
N ARG A 213 14.00 -17.54 6.33
CA ARG A 213 14.88 -18.63 5.88
C ARG A 213 14.12 -19.94 5.60
N TYR A 214 12.83 -20.00 5.91
CA TYR A 214 12.07 -21.26 5.92
C TYR A 214 11.17 -21.39 4.70
N ASP A 215 10.53 -20.29 4.30
CA ASP A 215 9.61 -20.30 3.16
C ASP A 215 10.29 -19.80 1.89
N ALA A 216 9.87 -20.36 0.76
CA ALA A 216 10.29 -19.88 -0.55
C ALA A 216 9.72 -18.48 -0.82
N PRO A 217 10.40 -17.64 -1.62
CA PRO A 217 9.90 -16.32 -2.02
C PRO A 217 8.80 -16.43 -3.09
N ASP A 218 7.66 -17.04 -2.75
CA ASP A 218 6.52 -17.29 -3.64
C ASP A 218 5.19 -16.74 -3.08
N ASP A 219 4.06 -17.09 -3.67
CA ASP A 219 2.73 -16.60 -3.31
C ASP A 219 2.22 -17.07 -1.93
N GLN A 220 2.95 -17.97 -1.26
CA GLN A 220 2.63 -18.46 0.08
C GLN A 220 3.57 -17.87 1.17
N ALA A 221 4.55 -17.04 0.80
CA ALA A 221 5.61 -16.55 1.69
C ALA A 221 5.15 -15.68 2.89
N SER A 222 3.99 -15.02 2.81
CA SER A 222 3.46 -14.17 3.87
C SER A 222 1.94 -14.20 3.89
N CYS A 223 1.27 -13.57 4.85
CA CYS A 223 -0.14 -13.20 4.72
C CYS A 223 -0.34 -12.09 3.68
N TRP A 224 -1.59 -11.72 3.39
CA TRP A 224 -1.90 -10.52 2.59
C TRP A 224 -1.56 -9.26 3.39
N VAL A 225 -0.66 -8.44 2.85
CA VAL A 225 -0.20 -7.20 3.47
C VAL A 225 -0.79 -6.00 2.74
N ARG A 226 -1.51 -5.15 3.49
CA ARG A 226 -2.13 -3.94 2.93
C ARG A 226 -1.07 -2.91 2.56
N VAL A 227 -1.33 -2.15 1.50
CA VAL A 227 -0.44 -1.11 0.99
C VAL A 227 -1.02 0.26 1.30
N ALA A 228 -0.29 1.07 2.07
CA ALA A 228 -0.62 2.46 2.29
C ALA A 228 -0.64 3.22 0.95
N GLN A 229 -1.73 3.93 0.69
CA GLN A 229 -1.89 4.77 -0.49
C GLN A 229 -1.73 6.23 -0.09
N GLY A 230 -1.23 7.07 -1.01
CA GLY A 230 -1.03 8.51 -0.74
C GLY A 230 -2.34 9.28 -0.50
N TRP A 231 -3.47 8.78 -1.01
CA TRP A 231 -4.80 9.33 -0.77
C TRP A 231 -5.87 8.26 -1.05
N ASN A 232 -6.98 8.24 -0.31
CA ASN A 232 -8.04 7.24 -0.48
C ASN A 232 -9.43 7.76 -0.07
N GLY A 233 -10.46 7.14 -0.65
CA GLY A 233 -11.87 7.37 -0.31
C GLY A 233 -12.78 6.28 -0.89
N ASN A 234 -14.10 6.42 -0.71
CA ASN A 234 -15.07 5.46 -1.25
C ASN A 234 -15.22 5.65 -2.77
N GLY A 235 -14.46 4.89 -3.56
CA GLY A 235 -14.50 4.95 -5.03
C GLY A 235 -13.62 6.04 -5.66
N PHE A 236 -12.72 6.67 -4.90
CA PHE A 236 -11.77 7.67 -5.39
C PHE A 236 -10.44 7.61 -4.62
N GLY A 237 -9.39 8.23 -5.17
CA GLY A 237 -8.07 8.35 -4.53
C GLY A 237 -6.93 7.87 -5.43
N PHE A 238 -5.78 7.60 -4.82
CA PHE A 238 -4.61 7.04 -5.48
C PHE A 238 -4.55 5.52 -5.28
N LEU A 239 -4.22 4.80 -6.35
CA LEU A 239 -3.97 3.37 -6.29
C LEU A 239 -2.79 3.02 -7.20
N ALA A 240 -1.65 2.74 -6.58
CA ALA A 240 -0.47 2.20 -7.26
C ALA A 240 -0.08 0.88 -6.60
N THR A 241 -0.44 -0.23 -7.25
CA THR A 241 -0.17 -1.57 -6.72
C THR A 241 1.30 -1.96 -6.96
N PRO A 242 2.06 -2.27 -5.89
CA PRO A 242 3.40 -2.84 -6.04
C PRO A 242 3.37 -4.14 -6.85
N ARG A 243 4.32 -4.29 -7.76
CA ARG A 243 4.47 -5.45 -8.65
C ARG A 243 5.44 -6.47 -8.07
N VAL A 244 5.31 -7.73 -8.49
CA VAL A 244 6.23 -8.81 -8.10
C VAL A 244 7.68 -8.41 -8.43
N GLY A 245 8.57 -8.60 -7.46
CA GLY A 245 9.99 -8.23 -7.53
C GLY A 245 10.31 -6.79 -7.08
N GLN A 246 9.31 -5.96 -6.78
CA GLN A 246 9.56 -4.62 -6.23
C GLN A 246 9.86 -4.67 -4.72
N GLU A 247 10.69 -3.74 -4.26
CA GLU A 247 11.04 -3.59 -2.84
C GLU A 247 10.09 -2.60 -2.16
N VAL A 248 9.58 -3.01 -1.00
CA VAL A 248 8.61 -2.26 -0.20
C VAL A 248 9.07 -2.14 1.24
N ILE A 249 8.68 -1.05 1.90
CA ILE A 249 8.92 -0.83 3.33
C ILE A 249 7.74 -1.41 4.10
N ILE A 250 8.04 -2.28 5.07
CA ILE A 250 7.09 -2.90 6.00
C ILE A 250 7.19 -2.19 7.35
N SER A 251 6.05 -1.64 7.78
CA SER A 251 5.84 -1.17 9.15
C SER A 251 4.89 -2.10 9.89
N TYR A 252 4.81 -1.96 11.20
CA TYR A 252 4.04 -2.85 12.07
C TYR A 252 3.04 -2.06 12.92
N LEU A 253 1.74 -2.35 12.78
CA LEU A 253 0.70 -1.62 13.51
C LEU A 253 0.87 -1.84 15.02
N ASN A 254 1.09 -0.76 15.76
CA ASN A 254 1.40 -0.79 17.21
C ASN A 254 2.63 -1.67 17.56
N GLY A 255 3.61 -1.73 16.65
CA GLY A 255 4.81 -2.58 16.79
C GLY A 255 4.51 -4.07 16.77
N ASP A 256 3.29 -4.50 16.39
CA ASP A 256 2.89 -5.90 16.32
C ASP A 256 3.46 -6.57 15.07
N ILE A 257 4.46 -7.45 15.24
CA ILE A 257 5.08 -8.21 14.14
C ILE A 257 4.06 -9.02 13.32
N ASP A 258 2.94 -9.41 13.93
CA ASP A 258 1.86 -10.15 13.29
C ASP A 258 0.88 -9.25 12.50
N ARG A 259 1.12 -7.93 12.45
CA ARG A 259 0.27 -6.95 11.75
C ARG A 259 1.11 -6.04 10.85
N PRO A 260 1.76 -6.61 9.82
CA PRO A 260 2.51 -5.83 8.85
C PRO A 260 1.59 -4.94 8.00
N ILE A 261 2.13 -3.80 7.58
CA ILE A 261 1.53 -2.89 6.60
C ILE A 261 2.65 -2.30 5.75
N ILE A 262 2.45 -2.25 4.44
CA ILE A 262 3.41 -1.59 3.53
C ILE A 262 3.18 -0.08 3.63
N THR A 263 4.23 0.69 3.92
CA THR A 263 4.17 2.15 4.09
C THR A 263 4.90 2.93 3.00
N GLY A 264 5.71 2.26 2.19
CA GLY A 264 6.44 2.89 1.10
C GLY A 264 7.06 1.90 0.13
N CYS A 265 7.68 2.43 -0.92
CA CYS A 265 8.45 1.68 -1.91
C CYS A 265 9.81 2.36 -2.10
N THR A 266 10.84 1.58 -2.35
CA THR A 266 12.21 2.06 -2.58
C THR A 266 12.75 1.56 -3.92
N TYR A 267 13.57 2.39 -4.56
CA TYR A 267 14.39 1.95 -5.69
C TYR A 267 15.65 1.27 -5.16
N ASN A 268 16.16 0.29 -5.91
CA ASN A 268 17.39 -0.42 -5.59
C ASN A 268 18.19 -0.71 -6.88
N ALA A 269 19.27 -1.49 -6.78
CA ALA A 269 20.14 -1.75 -7.93
C ALA A 269 19.44 -2.51 -9.09
N LEU A 270 18.42 -3.31 -8.77
CA LEU A 270 17.60 -4.06 -9.74
C LEU A 270 16.46 -3.19 -10.27
N ASN A 271 15.73 -2.53 -9.37
CA ASN A 271 14.64 -1.61 -9.69
C ASN A 271 15.16 -0.17 -9.61
N ARG A 272 15.77 0.31 -10.68
CA ARG A 272 16.35 1.67 -10.73
C ARG A 272 15.26 2.75 -10.93
N PRO A 273 15.51 4.00 -10.49
CA PRO A 273 14.64 5.12 -10.80
C PRO A 273 14.42 5.28 -12.31
N PRO A 274 13.26 5.79 -12.76
CA PRO A 274 12.96 6.00 -14.18
C PRO A 274 13.78 7.13 -14.83
N LEU A 275 14.45 7.95 -14.02
CA LEU A 275 15.27 9.08 -14.45
C LEU A 275 16.76 8.72 -14.40
N ASN A 276 17.53 9.32 -15.30
CA ASN A 276 18.99 9.23 -15.28
C ASN A 276 19.57 10.16 -14.21
N LEU A 277 19.55 9.72 -12.96
CA LEU A 277 20.09 10.49 -11.83
C LEU A 277 21.60 10.31 -11.68
N PRO A 278 22.36 11.37 -11.35
CA PRO A 278 21.91 12.72 -10.96
C PRO A 278 21.76 13.72 -12.14
N ALA A 279 21.94 13.30 -13.39
CA ALA A 279 21.90 14.20 -14.54
C ALA A 279 20.52 14.85 -14.74
N GLU A 280 19.43 14.13 -14.45
CA GLU A 280 18.04 14.58 -14.60
C GLU A 280 17.41 14.98 -13.24
N LYS A 281 18.20 15.53 -12.32
CA LYS A 281 17.78 15.85 -10.94
C LYS A 281 16.67 16.90 -10.83
N THR A 282 16.48 17.72 -11.85
CA THR A 282 15.44 18.77 -11.93
C THR A 282 14.12 18.24 -12.48
N ARG A 283 14.04 16.94 -12.80
CA ARG A 283 12.82 16.33 -13.31
C ARG A 283 12.02 15.64 -12.23
N THR A 284 10.71 15.83 -12.31
CA THR A 284 9.72 15.04 -11.58
C THR A 284 8.91 14.21 -12.58
N THR A 285 8.73 12.91 -12.33
CA THR A 285 7.98 12.05 -13.26
C THR A 285 7.06 11.06 -12.55
N PHE A 286 5.89 10.85 -13.15
CA PHE A 286 5.02 9.72 -12.91
C PHE A 286 5.02 8.83 -14.16
N ARG A 287 5.81 7.76 -14.12
CA ARG A 287 5.97 6.82 -15.23
C ARG A 287 5.41 5.44 -14.87
N THR A 288 4.50 4.95 -15.70
CA THR A 288 3.90 3.61 -15.59
C THR A 288 4.65 2.61 -16.48
N LYS A 289 4.33 1.31 -16.40
CA LYS A 289 4.89 0.28 -17.28
C LYS A 289 3.76 -0.55 -17.88
N THR A 290 3.78 -0.76 -19.20
CA THR A 290 2.86 -1.69 -19.87
C THR A 290 2.95 -3.07 -19.20
N HIS A 291 1.82 -3.59 -18.74
CA HIS A 291 1.76 -4.93 -18.15
C HIS A 291 1.96 -6.00 -19.24
N LYS A 292 2.80 -7.01 -18.98
CA LYS A 292 3.10 -8.10 -19.93
C LYS A 292 3.48 -7.59 -21.34
N GLY A 293 4.16 -6.44 -21.43
CA GLY A 293 4.57 -5.84 -22.69
C GLY A 293 5.65 -4.76 -22.53
N ASN A 294 6.03 -4.15 -23.65
CA ASN A 294 6.98 -3.05 -23.68
C ASN A 294 6.24 -1.71 -23.76
N GLY A 295 6.79 -0.66 -23.14
CA GLY A 295 6.25 0.69 -23.20
C GLY A 295 5.80 1.26 -21.86
N PHE A 296 5.34 2.51 -21.89
CA PHE A 296 4.98 3.28 -20.69
C PHE A 296 4.05 4.45 -21.02
N ASN A 297 3.23 4.84 -20.04
CA ASN A 297 2.63 6.18 -20.02
C ASN A 297 3.44 7.05 -19.05
N GLU A 298 3.58 8.34 -19.34
CA GLU A 298 4.37 9.27 -18.52
C GLU A 298 3.70 10.64 -18.44
N LEU A 299 3.68 11.19 -17.23
CA LEU A 299 3.54 12.62 -16.96
C LEU A 299 4.84 13.09 -16.33
N ARG A 300 5.54 14.05 -16.96
CA ARG A 300 6.84 14.53 -16.52
C ARG A 300 6.88 16.06 -16.51
N PHE A 301 7.55 16.60 -15.51
CA PHE A 301 7.83 18.01 -15.31
C PHE A 301 9.36 18.20 -15.31
N GLU A 302 9.86 19.16 -16.09
CA GLU A 302 11.23 19.65 -16.06
C GLU A 302 11.21 21.06 -15.46
N ASP A 303 12.00 21.26 -14.40
CA ASP A 303 12.06 22.51 -13.64
C ASP A 303 13.39 23.27 -13.83
N GLU A 304 14.26 22.83 -14.76
CA GLU A 304 15.47 23.58 -15.13
C GLU A 304 15.13 24.91 -15.79
N SER A 305 15.73 26.00 -15.30
CA SER A 305 15.37 27.35 -15.70
C SER A 305 15.65 27.63 -17.18
N GLY A 306 14.65 28.14 -17.90
CA GLY A 306 14.73 28.40 -19.34
C GLY A 306 14.62 27.14 -20.20
N SER A 307 14.35 25.97 -19.61
CA SER A 307 14.10 24.70 -20.29
C SER A 307 12.91 23.96 -19.66
N GLU A 308 12.01 24.69 -18.99
CA GLU A 308 10.86 24.13 -18.32
C GLU A 308 9.94 23.40 -19.30
N GLU A 309 9.45 22.22 -18.93
CA GLU A 309 8.63 21.38 -19.80
C GLU A 309 7.57 20.62 -19.00
N VAL A 310 6.36 20.55 -19.54
CA VAL A 310 5.38 19.52 -19.18
C VAL A 310 5.26 18.54 -20.34
N PHE A 311 5.62 17.28 -20.09
CA PHE A 311 5.57 16.20 -21.06
C PHE A 311 4.49 15.19 -20.71
N ILE A 312 3.63 14.91 -21.68
CA ILE A 312 2.57 13.90 -21.58
C ILE A 312 2.79 12.88 -22.68
N HIS A 313 2.97 11.62 -22.29
CA HIS A 313 3.11 10.48 -23.20
C HIS A 313 2.04 9.43 -22.93
N ALA A 314 1.23 9.16 -23.96
CA ALA A 314 0.31 8.04 -23.99
C ALA A 314 0.88 6.94 -24.89
N GLN A 315 0.98 5.72 -24.36
CA GLN A 315 1.52 4.57 -25.11
C GLN A 315 0.60 4.12 -26.26
N ARG A 316 -0.71 4.36 -26.14
CA ARG A 316 -1.71 3.96 -27.14
C ARG A 316 -2.73 5.06 -27.39
N ASP A 317 -3.80 5.09 -26.60
CA ASP A 317 -4.90 6.05 -26.77
C ASP A 317 -4.79 7.14 -25.69
N MET A 318 -5.07 8.39 -26.07
CA MET A 318 -5.26 9.50 -25.14
C MET A 318 -6.68 10.03 -25.32
N ASN A 319 -7.52 9.81 -24.31
CA ASN A 319 -8.89 10.32 -24.28
C ASN A 319 -8.97 11.48 -23.28
N THR A 320 -9.62 12.58 -23.67
CA THR A 320 -9.85 13.74 -22.81
C THR A 320 -11.32 14.08 -22.86
N GLN A 321 -11.97 14.10 -21.69
CA GLN A 321 -13.38 14.46 -21.55
C GLN A 321 -13.50 15.67 -20.62
N VAL A 322 -14.06 16.75 -21.16
CA VAL A 322 -14.34 17.98 -20.42
C VAL A 322 -15.85 18.17 -20.42
N LEU A 323 -16.45 18.23 -19.23
CA LEU A 323 -17.91 18.26 -19.08
C LEU A 323 -18.52 19.66 -19.20
N ASN A 324 -17.68 20.70 -19.18
CA ASN A 324 -18.10 22.09 -19.30
C ASN A 324 -17.21 22.82 -20.33
N ASP A 325 -16.24 23.61 -19.87
CA ASP A 325 -15.43 24.46 -20.74
C ASP A 325 -13.96 24.04 -20.75
N GLU A 326 -13.34 24.04 -21.94
CA GLU A 326 -11.90 23.93 -22.11
C GLU A 326 -11.32 25.26 -22.60
N THR A 327 -10.35 25.80 -21.85
CA THR A 327 -9.62 27.02 -22.23
C THR A 327 -8.14 26.72 -22.41
N ARG A 328 -7.55 27.18 -23.52
CA ARG A 328 -6.11 27.07 -23.78
C ARG A 328 -5.55 28.43 -24.19
N ASN A 329 -4.57 28.94 -23.43
CA ASN A 329 -3.80 30.13 -23.78
C ASN A 329 -2.35 29.72 -24.05
N ILE A 330 -1.85 30.01 -25.25
CA ILE A 330 -0.49 29.68 -25.67
C ILE A 330 0.24 31.00 -25.93
N GLY A 331 1.26 31.29 -25.12
CA GLY A 331 2.00 32.56 -25.20
C GLY A 331 2.95 32.69 -26.39
N HIS A 332 3.17 31.60 -27.12
CA HIS A 332 4.01 31.57 -28.32
C HIS A 332 3.34 30.67 -29.38
N ASN A 333 4.00 29.59 -29.81
CA ASN A 333 3.52 28.77 -30.93
C ASN A 333 2.80 27.50 -30.48
N ARG A 334 1.81 27.07 -31.28
CA ARG A 334 1.12 25.77 -31.14
C ARG A 334 1.20 25.00 -32.45
N THR A 335 1.72 23.77 -32.39
CA THR A 335 1.85 22.89 -33.56
C THR A 335 1.10 21.58 -33.32
N HIS A 336 0.35 21.11 -34.32
CA HIS A 336 -0.31 19.81 -34.33
C HIS A 336 0.12 19.01 -35.54
N HIS A 337 0.52 17.76 -35.34
CA HIS A 337 0.86 16.84 -36.42
C HIS A 337 0.11 15.53 -36.27
N ILE A 338 -0.90 15.33 -37.12
CA ILE A 338 -1.72 14.12 -37.18
C ILE A 338 -1.31 13.35 -38.43
N LYS A 339 -0.89 12.09 -38.26
CA LYS A 339 -0.38 11.26 -39.36
C LYS A 339 -1.46 10.61 -40.21
N HIS A 340 -2.66 10.45 -39.64
CA HIS A 340 -3.81 9.85 -40.30
C HIS A 340 -4.92 10.90 -40.38
N ASP A 341 -6.07 10.65 -39.75
CA ASP A 341 -7.23 11.53 -39.88
C ASP A 341 -7.44 12.43 -38.66
N ALA A 342 -7.93 13.63 -38.93
CA ALA A 342 -8.44 14.55 -37.92
C ALA A 342 -9.91 14.86 -38.22
N HIS A 343 -10.79 14.63 -37.24
CA HIS A 343 -12.20 14.98 -37.32
C HIS A 343 -12.52 16.04 -36.28
N LEU A 344 -13.10 17.15 -36.73
CA LEU A 344 -13.53 18.24 -35.88
C LEU A 344 -15.03 18.47 -36.11
N ARG A 345 -15.82 18.31 -35.05
CA ARG A 345 -17.26 18.57 -35.05
C ARG A 345 -17.57 19.62 -34.01
N ILE A 346 -18.25 20.69 -34.43
CA ILE A 346 -18.80 21.73 -33.56
C ILE A 346 -20.28 21.83 -33.88
N ASP A 347 -21.13 21.60 -32.88
CA ASP A 347 -22.58 21.56 -33.10
C ASP A 347 -23.22 22.95 -33.19
N ASN A 348 -22.57 24.00 -32.67
CA ASN A 348 -23.08 25.36 -32.71
C ASN A 348 -22.25 26.28 -33.62
N GLU A 349 -21.12 26.79 -33.14
CA GLU A 349 -20.36 27.82 -33.86
C GLU A 349 -18.84 27.60 -33.80
N TYR A 350 -18.18 27.74 -34.96
CA TYR A 350 -16.73 27.74 -35.07
C TYR A 350 -16.24 29.08 -35.65
N ARG A 351 -15.47 29.83 -34.85
CA ARG A 351 -14.86 31.11 -35.26
C ARG A 351 -13.34 30.97 -35.29
N VAL A 352 -12.73 31.51 -36.35
CA VAL A 352 -11.27 31.57 -36.51
C VAL A 352 -10.88 32.98 -36.91
N GLN A 353 -9.92 33.55 -36.20
CA GLN A 353 -9.30 34.83 -36.53
C GLN A 353 -7.78 34.68 -36.41
N ALA A 354 -7.06 35.14 -37.41
CA ALA A 354 -5.60 35.28 -37.37
C ALA A 354 -5.26 36.77 -37.53
N GLY A 355 -4.20 37.22 -36.85
CA GLY A 355 -3.72 38.60 -37.00
C GLY A 355 -3.05 38.87 -38.35
N ASN A 356 -2.52 37.82 -38.99
CA ASN A 356 -1.89 37.87 -40.31
C ASN A 356 -2.64 36.90 -41.24
N ASP A 357 -1.99 35.80 -41.65
CA ASP A 357 -2.51 34.90 -42.68
C ASP A 357 -3.25 33.68 -42.12
N ILE A 358 -4.29 33.25 -42.83
CA ILE A 358 -4.85 31.89 -42.74
C ILE A 358 -4.56 31.19 -44.06
N SER A 359 -3.77 30.11 -44.01
CA SER A 359 -3.43 29.29 -45.19
C SER A 359 -4.09 27.92 -45.08
N LEU A 360 -4.89 27.55 -46.09
CA LEU A 360 -5.47 26.22 -46.24
C LEU A 360 -4.93 25.58 -47.52
N SER A 361 -4.45 24.34 -47.43
CA SER A 361 -3.92 23.58 -48.56
C SER A 361 -4.31 22.11 -48.40
N THR A 362 -4.79 21.50 -49.49
CA THR A 362 -5.08 20.06 -49.54
C THR A 362 -4.36 19.45 -50.74
N GLY A 363 -3.92 18.19 -50.62
CA GLY A 363 -3.25 17.49 -51.71
C GLY A 363 -4.19 16.98 -52.82
N GLN A 364 -5.52 17.05 -52.61
CA GLN A 364 -6.51 16.52 -53.54
C GLN A 364 -7.72 17.44 -53.66
N LYS A 365 -8.73 17.28 -52.81
CA LYS A 365 -10.01 17.99 -52.89
C LYS A 365 -10.20 18.88 -51.66
N LEU A 366 -10.82 20.03 -51.87
CA LEU A 366 -11.36 20.88 -50.80
C LEU A 366 -12.86 20.99 -51.03
N HIS A 367 -13.64 20.51 -50.08
CA HIS A 367 -15.10 20.60 -50.11
C HIS A 367 -15.55 21.65 -49.10
N ILE A 368 -16.28 22.66 -49.57
CA ILE A 368 -16.91 23.69 -48.74
C ILE A 368 -18.39 23.69 -49.07
N LYS A 369 -19.24 23.52 -48.05
CA LYS A 369 -20.69 23.54 -48.17
C LYS A 369 -21.26 24.44 -47.07
N ALA A 370 -22.16 25.33 -47.45
CA ALA A 370 -23.04 26.06 -46.55
C ALA A 370 -24.49 25.80 -47.00
N ASP A 371 -25.40 25.61 -46.05
CA ASP A 371 -26.81 25.32 -46.37
C ASP A 371 -27.62 26.59 -46.69
N ASP A 372 -27.21 27.74 -46.13
CA ASP A 372 -27.85 29.04 -46.37
C ASP A 372 -26.99 29.92 -47.28
N ALA A 373 -25.89 30.48 -46.74
CA ALA A 373 -25.03 31.40 -47.48
C ALA A 373 -23.54 31.06 -47.34
N LEU A 374 -22.80 31.18 -48.45
CA LEU A 374 -21.34 31.24 -48.48
C LEU A 374 -20.92 32.67 -48.84
N LEU A 375 -20.52 33.45 -47.84
CA LEU A 375 -20.13 34.85 -47.99
C LEU A 375 -18.61 34.98 -47.97
N THR A 376 -18.03 35.59 -49.01
CA THR A 376 -16.59 35.88 -49.09
C THR A 376 -16.41 37.36 -49.40
N GLN A 377 -15.67 38.06 -48.54
CA GLN A 377 -15.36 39.47 -48.71
C GLN A 377 -13.84 39.66 -48.58
N SER A 378 -13.26 40.44 -49.48
CA SER A 378 -11.86 40.86 -49.42
C SER A 378 -11.79 42.37 -49.61
N GLY A 379 -10.90 43.03 -48.87
CA GLY A 379 -10.68 44.47 -49.01
C GLY A 379 -9.89 44.85 -50.27
N ASN A 380 -9.19 43.89 -50.90
CA ASN A 380 -8.34 44.15 -52.06
C ASN A 380 -8.65 43.21 -53.24
N GLU A 381 -8.55 41.89 -53.03
CA GLU A 381 -8.64 40.91 -54.11
C GLU A 381 -9.34 39.62 -53.67
N ILE A 382 -10.24 39.10 -54.53
CA ILE A 382 -10.68 37.70 -54.52
C ILE A 382 -10.20 37.09 -55.85
N HIS A 383 -9.27 36.13 -55.79
CA HIS A 383 -8.71 35.47 -56.97
C HIS A 383 -9.11 34.00 -57.03
N LEU A 384 -9.93 33.63 -58.02
CA LEU A 384 -10.33 32.25 -58.30
C LEU A 384 -9.57 31.77 -59.54
N SER A 385 -8.61 30.88 -59.36
CA SER A 385 -7.76 30.34 -60.44
C SER A 385 -7.91 28.83 -60.55
N SER A 386 -8.06 28.32 -61.78
CA SER A 386 -8.10 26.89 -62.09
C SER A 386 -7.30 26.63 -63.36
N GLY A 387 -6.43 25.62 -63.33
CA GLY A 387 -5.60 25.26 -64.49
C GLY A 387 -6.38 24.68 -65.68
N ALA A 388 -7.66 24.34 -65.49
CA ALA A 388 -8.48 23.74 -66.56
C ALA A 388 -9.86 24.41 -66.72
N LYS A 389 -10.68 24.45 -65.67
CA LYS A 389 -12.04 24.99 -65.75
C LYS A 389 -12.54 25.60 -64.45
N ILE A 390 -13.37 26.62 -64.58
CA ILE A 390 -14.22 27.15 -63.52
C ILE A 390 -15.66 26.98 -64.00
N VAL A 391 -16.52 26.43 -63.14
CA VAL A 391 -17.96 26.27 -63.40
C VAL A 391 -18.70 26.94 -62.24
N ILE A 392 -19.59 27.87 -62.58
CA ILE A 392 -20.47 28.56 -61.63
C ILE A 392 -21.89 28.23 -62.06
N ASP A 393 -22.60 27.49 -61.21
CA ASP A 393 -23.99 27.08 -61.44
C ASP A 393 -24.89 27.80 -60.44
N ALA A 394 -25.90 28.49 -60.95
CA ALA A 394 -26.86 29.25 -60.17
C ALA A 394 -28.27 28.90 -60.64
N GLY A 395 -29.14 28.48 -59.72
CA GLY A 395 -30.47 27.98 -60.06
C GLY A 395 -31.47 29.06 -60.50
N SER A 396 -31.37 30.26 -59.93
CA SER A 396 -32.30 31.37 -60.21
C SER A 396 -31.64 32.54 -60.94
N GLU A 397 -30.48 32.98 -60.46
CA GLU A 397 -29.79 34.17 -60.99
C GLU A 397 -28.28 34.08 -60.78
N LEU A 398 -27.51 34.47 -61.79
CA LEU A 398 -26.10 34.82 -61.68
C LEU A 398 -25.90 36.30 -62.06
N THR A 399 -25.32 37.08 -61.16
CA THR A 399 -25.02 38.51 -61.41
C THR A 399 -23.53 38.78 -61.19
N LEU A 400 -22.89 39.44 -62.17
CA LEU A 400 -21.53 39.94 -62.09
C LEU A 400 -21.58 41.47 -62.18
N GLN A 401 -21.02 42.18 -61.21
CA GLN A 401 -21.06 43.64 -61.16
C GLN A 401 -19.66 44.22 -60.93
N ALA A 402 -19.29 45.25 -61.72
CA ALA A 402 -18.03 45.96 -61.60
C ALA A 402 -18.16 47.40 -62.09
N ALA A 403 -17.54 48.36 -61.38
CA ALA A 403 -17.51 49.78 -61.75
C ALA A 403 -18.88 50.39 -62.13
N GLY A 404 -19.96 49.95 -61.47
CA GLY A 404 -21.33 50.42 -61.76
C GLY A 404 -22.05 49.72 -62.92
N HIS A 405 -21.36 48.84 -63.65
CA HIS A 405 -21.95 48.00 -64.72
C HIS A 405 -22.26 46.59 -64.22
N PHE A 406 -23.23 45.90 -64.85
CA PHE A 406 -23.56 44.51 -64.53
C PHE A 406 -23.79 43.65 -65.76
N LEU A 407 -23.54 42.36 -65.59
CA LEU A 407 -24.03 41.26 -66.42
C LEU A 407 -24.90 40.37 -65.53
N LYS A 408 -26.12 40.08 -65.96
CA LYS A 408 -27.06 39.24 -65.22
C LYS A 408 -27.59 38.13 -66.12
N ILE A 409 -27.66 36.91 -65.58
CA ILE A 409 -28.25 35.72 -66.18
C ILE A 409 -29.39 35.27 -65.28
N ASP A 410 -30.60 35.19 -65.83
CA ASP A 410 -31.77 34.65 -65.14
C ASP A 410 -32.70 33.91 -66.13
N ALA A 411 -33.92 33.58 -65.71
CA ALA A 411 -34.90 32.90 -66.56
C ALA A 411 -35.29 33.68 -67.84
N GLY A 412 -35.04 34.99 -67.89
CA GLY A 412 -35.29 35.85 -69.06
C GLY A 412 -34.14 35.90 -70.07
N GLY A 413 -32.97 35.33 -69.74
CA GLY A 413 -31.79 35.29 -70.60
C GLY A 413 -30.61 36.08 -70.04
N ILE A 414 -29.75 36.60 -70.93
CA ILE A 414 -28.53 37.35 -70.57
C ILE A 414 -28.77 38.84 -70.79
N THR A 415 -28.67 39.64 -69.72
CA THR A 415 -28.86 41.10 -69.74
C THR A 415 -27.59 41.82 -69.31
N SER A 416 -27.25 42.94 -69.97
CA SER A 416 -26.12 43.80 -69.63
C SER A 416 -26.57 45.25 -69.47
N SER A 417 -26.01 46.00 -68.52
CA SER A 417 -26.32 47.43 -68.33
C SER A 417 -25.57 48.37 -69.29
N ALA A 418 -24.60 47.86 -70.04
CA ALA A 418 -23.85 48.58 -71.07
C ALA A 418 -23.54 47.67 -72.27
N GLY A 419 -23.09 48.26 -73.39
CA GLY A 419 -22.66 47.50 -74.57
C GLY A 419 -21.44 46.61 -74.29
N ILE A 420 -21.39 45.43 -74.92
CA ILE A 420 -20.27 44.49 -74.81
C ILE A 420 -19.29 44.74 -75.97
N ASN A 421 -18.01 45.01 -75.66
CA ASN A 421 -16.95 45.15 -76.66
C ASN A 421 -16.33 43.79 -76.98
N PHE A 422 -16.27 43.42 -78.27
CA PHE A 422 -15.67 42.17 -78.73
C PHE A 422 -14.27 42.41 -79.34
N GLY A 423 -13.28 41.60 -78.96
CA GLY A 423 -11.97 41.57 -79.62
C GLY A 423 -10.96 42.66 -79.21
N SER A 424 -11.27 43.50 -78.22
CA SER A 424 -10.37 44.54 -77.68
C SER A 424 -10.13 44.36 -76.18
N GLY A 425 -8.87 44.46 -75.72
CA GLY A 425 -8.50 44.46 -74.29
C GLY A 425 -7.51 43.36 -73.88
N SER A 426 -7.11 43.36 -72.60
CA SER A 426 -6.27 42.33 -71.96
C SER A 426 -6.91 41.88 -70.64
N PRO A 427 -6.75 40.61 -70.22
CA PRO A 427 -7.26 40.16 -68.93
C PRO A 427 -6.53 40.85 -67.77
N GLY A 428 -7.21 40.96 -66.62
CA GLY A 428 -6.55 41.34 -65.36
C GLY A 428 -5.63 40.22 -64.84
N SER A 429 -4.66 40.58 -64.00
CA SER A 429 -3.76 39.64 -63.32
C SER A 429 -4.15 39.49 -61.85
N GLY A 430 -4.08 38.26 -61.33
CA GLY A 430 -4.27 38.01 -59.89
C GLY A 430 -3.03 37.46 -59.19
N SER A 431 -2.98 37.57 -57.87
CA SER A 431 -1.78 37.27 -57.04
C SER A 431 -1.38 35.79 -56.95
N GLY A 432 -2.30 34.86 -57.26
CA GLY A 432 -2.09 33.41 -57.14
C GLY A 432 -2.02 32.88 -55.70
N TRP A 433 -1.69 31.59 -55.52
CA TRP A 433 -1.48 31.01 -54.18
C TRP A 433 -0.04 31.22 -53.71
N GLY A 434 0.13 31.91 -52.58
CA GLY A 434 1.43 32.15 -51.92
C GLY A 434 1.44 31.79 -50.43
N GLY A 435 0.49 30.95 -49.99
CA GLY A 435 0.33 30.58 -48.57
C GLY A 435 1.50 29.76 -48.03
N LYS A 436 1.68 29.78 -46.70
CA LYS A 436 2.71 28.97 -46.03
C LYS A 436 2.11 27.66 -45.51
N LEU A 437 2.88 26.58 -45.59
CA LEU A 437 2.51 25.30 -44.98
C LEU A 437 2.82 25.34 -43.47
N PRO A 438 2.08 24.57 -42.64
CA PRO A 438 2.39 24.44 -41.22
C PRO A 438 3.79 23.89 -40.98
N ASP A 439 4.44 24.35 -39.92
CA ASP A 439 5.77 23.86 -39.52
C ASP A 439 5.75 22.36 -39.24
N ARG A 440 6.82 21.67 -39.67
CA ARG A 440 7.01 20.26 -39.34
C ARG A 440 7.53 20.15 -37.91
N LEU A 441 6.88 19.32 -37.11
CA LEU A 441 7.49 18.80 -35.88
C LEU A 441 8.62 17.86 -36.30
N ASP A 442 9.87 18.29 -36.08
CA ASP A 442 10.97 17.34 -35.98
C ASP A 442 10.64 16.33 -34.88
N LYS A 443 11.09 15.07 -35.03
CA LYS A 443 10.84 14.03 -34.03
C LYS A 443 11.26 14.58 -32.66
N LEU A 444 10.29 14.82 -31.77
CA LEU A 444 10.57 15.00 -30.34
C LEU A 444 11.54 13.88 -29.95
N LYS A 445 12.69 14.23 -29.38
CA LYS A 445 13.70 13.25 -28.97
C LYS A 445 12.98 12.19 -28.15
N GLN A 446 12.94 10.95 -28.66
CA GLN A 446 12.38 9.84 -27.91
C GLN A 446 13.11 9.80 -26.57
N ALA A 447 12.36 9.75 -25.47
CA ALA A 447 12.93 9.39 -24.18
C ALA A 447 13.70 8.09 -24.41
N SER A 448 15.01 8.12 -24.18
CA SER A 448 15.85 6.94 -24.31
C SER A 448 15.29 5.89 -23.36
N VAL A 449 14.66 4.86 -23.91
CA VAL A 449 14.48 3.60 -23.21
C VAL A 449 15.90 3.11 -22.97
N VAL A 450 16.44 3.36 -21.78
CA VAL A 450 17.54 2.54 -21.29
C VAL A 450 16.92 1.15 -21.18
N GLN A 451 17.06 0.37 -22.26
CA GLN A 451 16.89 -1.06 -22.16
C GLN A 451 17.77 -1.48 -21.00
N ALA A 452 17.18 -2.15 -20.01
CA ALA A 452 17.97 -2.94 -19.08
C ALA A 452 18.94 -3.73 -19.95
N GLU A 453 20.23 -3.40 -19.89
CA GLU A 453 21.26 -4.17 -20.56
C GLU A 453 21.00 -5.62 -20.16
N LYS A 454 20.82 -6.48 -21.17
CA LYS A 454 20.75 -7.93 -20.99
C LYS A 454 21.77 -8.28 -19.91
N ALA A 455 21.30 -8.91 -18.84
CA ALA A 455 22.18 -9.57 -17.89
C ALA A 455 23.28 -10.29 -18.68
N LEU A 456 24.54 -9.98 -18.40
CA LEU A 456 25.69 -10.58 -19.06
C LEU A 456 25.58 -12.09 -18.88
N THR A 457 25.02 -12.79 -19.87
CA THR A 457 25.13 -14.25 -20.00
C THR A 457 26.46 -14.53 -20.68
N ALA A 458 27.56 -14.12 -20.05
CA ALA A 458 28.87 -14.65 -20.37
C ALA A 458 29.07 -15.88 -19.47
N PRO A 459 29.40 -17.07 -20.02
CA PRO A 459 29.73 -18.21 -19.19
C PRO A 459 30.96 -17.86 -18.34
N LEU A 460 30.91 -18.20 -17.05
CA LEU A 460 32.05 -18.12 -16.15
C LEU A 460 33.21 -18.91 -16.78
N LYS A 461 34.26 -18.20 -17.24
CA LYS A 461 35.51 -18.85 -17.64
C LYS A 461 36.11 -19.49 -16.40
N GLU A 462 36.37 -20.79 -16.47
CA GLU A 462 37.14 -21.52 -15.46
C GLU A 462 38.46 -20.80 -15.20
N ILE A 463 38.78 -20.62 -13.91
CA ILE A 463 39.99 -19.96 -13.47
C ILE A 463 41.17 -20.87 -13.82
N CYS A 464 42.08 -20.38 -14.67
CA CYS A 464 43.28 -21.09 -15.07
C CYS A 464 44.30 -21.14 -13.91
N LEU A 465 44.71 -22.35 -13.50
CA LEU A 465 45.60 -22.60 -12.36
C LEU A 465 46.96 -21.86 -12.49
N THR A 466 47.46 -21.73 -13.72
CA THR A 466 48.68 -20.96 -14.01
C THR A 466 48.52 -19.45 -13.77
N CYS A 467 47.32 -18.88 -13.88
CA CYS A 467 47.07 -17.47 -13.54
C CYS A 467 47.11 -17.25 -12.01
N LEU A 468 46.61 -18.22 -11.25
CA LEU A 468 46.61 -18.23 -9.79
C LEU A 468 48.04 -18.25 -9.24
N MET A 469 48.88 -19.14 -9.76
CA MET A 469 50.29 -19.24 -9.36
C MET A 469 51.10 -17.98 -9.71
N LYS A 470 50.77 -17.30 -10.81
CA LYS A 470 51.45 -16.06 -11.23
C LYS A 470 51.07 -14.85 -10.36
N ALA A 471 49.84 -14.82 -9.84
CA ALA A 471 49.38 -13.76 -8.96
C ALA A 471 50.02 -13.87 -7.55
N GLU A 472 50.20 -15.10 -7.05
CA GLU A 472 50.89 -15.39 -5.79
C GLU A 472 52.37 -14.99 -5.84
N LEU A 473 53.06 -15.32 -6.93
CA LEU A 473 54.47 -14.95 -7.14
C LEU A 473 54.71 -13.44 -7.23
N ASN A 474 53.73 -12.67 -7.71
CA ASN A 474 53.88 -11.23 -7.96
C ASN A 474 53.28 -10.35 -6.84
N GLY A 475 52.76 -10.93 -5.75
CA GLY A 475 52.20 -10.18 -4.62
C GLY A 475 50.95 -9.35 -4.95
N THR A 476 50.30 -9.60 -6.09
CA THR A 476 49.06 -8.92 -6.50
C THR A 476 47.85 -9.60 -5.88
N ALA A 477 47.09 -8.88 -5.04
CA ALA A 477 45.84 -9.37 -4.47
C ALA A 477 44.76 -9.56 -5.55
N MET A 478 44.28 -10.79 -5.75
CA MET A 478 43.05 -11.06 -6.48
C MET A 478 41.85 -10.88 -5.54
N VAL A 479 40.95 -9.95 -5.87
CA VAL A 479 39.65 -9.83 -5.20
C VAL A 479 38.76 -10.98 -5.68
N ILE A 480 38.62 -12.01 -4.85
CA ILE A 480 37.56 -13.00 -5.01
C ILE A 480 36.28 -12.33 -4.54
N ARG A 481 35.38 -11.97 -5.46
CA ARG A 481 33.99 -11.64 -5.09
C ARG A 481 33.30 -12.93 -4.66
N GLY A 482 33.46 -13.26 -3.39
CA GLY A 482 32.70 -14.31 -2.73
C GLY A 482 31.24 -13.93 -2.72
N GLN A 483 30.41 -14.86 -3.15
CA GLN A 483 28.98 -14.86 -2.87
C GLN A 483 28.79 -14.92 -1.35
N SER A 484 28.00 -13.98 -0.83
CA SER A 484 27.28 -14.10 0.43
C SER A 484 25.89 -13.53 0.21
#